data_AF-A0A1G1LT41-F1
#
_entry.id   AF-A0A1G1LT41-F1
#
_cell.length_a   1.000
_cell.length_b   1.000
_cell.length_c   1.000
_cell.angle_alpha   90.00
_cell.angle_beta   90.00
_cell.angle_gamma   90.00
#
_symmetry.space_group_name_H-M   'P 1'
#
loop_
_entity.id
_entity.type
_entity.pdbx_description
1 polymer ?
#
loop_
_entity_poly.entity_id
_entity_poly.type
_entity_poly.pdbx_seq_one_letter_code
_entity_poly.pdbx_strand_id
1 'polypeptide(L)'
;MIRKLTVAVLAVCLLMATTLVYAQDVFITKNGKKYHQEICRLIQNKQISKIDEQAAVEKGLTPCKKCMKENLSTAEKVKKDNKS
;
A
#
# COMPACT_ATOMS: atom_id res chain seq x y z
N MET A 1 -2.84 33.23 29.78
CA MET A 1 -2.50 31.80 29.60
C MET A 1 -3.53 31.05 28.73
N ILE A 2 -4.81 31.46 28.74
CA ILE A 2 -5.91 30.88 27.94
C ILE A 2 -5.65 30.91 26.41
N ARG A 3 -5.08 32.00 25.87
CA ARG A 3 -4.69 32.09 24.44
C ARG A 3 -3.64 31.06 24.02
N LYS A 4 -2.76 30.65 24.94
CA LYS A 4 -1.76 29.60 24.67
C LYS A 4 -2.40 28.21 24.69
N LEU A 5 -3.40 28.02 25.56
CA LEU A 5 -4.22 26.80 25.62
C LEU A 5 -5.09 26.63 24.37
N THR A 6 -5.73 27.69 23.88
CA THR A 6 -6.55 27.62 22.66
C THR A 6 -5.71 27.28 21.42
N VAL A 7 -4.51 27.87 21.32
CA VAL A 7 -3.58 27.57 20.22
C VAL A 7 -3.04 26.14 20.31
N ALA A 8 -2.74 25.66 21.53
CA ALA A 8 -2.29 24.29 21.74
C ALA A 8 -3.37 23.25 21.36
N VAL A 9 -4.63 23.49 21.75
CA VAL A 9 -5.75 22.60 21.39
C VAL A 9 -5.99 22.58 19.88
N LEU A 10 -5.94 23.74 19.23
CA LEU A 10 -6.16 23.83 17.78
C LEU A 10 -5.02 23.19 16.98
N ALA A 11 -3.77 23.29 17.47
CA ALA A 11 -2.61 22.61 16.90
C ALA A 11 -2.69 21.08 17.06
N VAL A 12 -3.18 20.58 18.20
CA VAL A 12 -3.38 19.13 18.42
C VAL A 12 -4.50 18.57 17.54
N CYS A 13 -5.60 19.31 17.37
CA CYS A 13 -6.68 18.91 16.43
C CYS A 13 -6.20 18.87 14.97
N LEU A 14 -5.35 19.83 14.55
CA LEU A 14 -4.77 19.85 13.21
C LEU A 14 -3.85 18.65 12.95
N LEU A 15 -3.09 18.20 13.96
CA LEU A 15 -2.24 17.02 13.82
C LEU A 15 -3.06 15.72 13.64
N MET A 16 -4.19 15.60 14.35
CA MET A 16 -5.08 14.43 14.26
C MET A 16 -5.77 14.29 12.89
N ALA A 17 -5.99 15.39 12.17
CA ALA A 17 -6.65 15.37 10.86
C ALA A 17 -5.78 14.83 9.72
N THR A 18 -4.48 14.60 9.94
CA THR A 18 -3.53 14.25 8.87
C THR A 18 -3.44 12.75 8.55
N THR A 19 -4.11 11.87 9.29
CA THR A 19 -4.12 10.43 8.96
C THR A 19 -5.12 10.14 7.83
N LEU A 20 -4.80 10.61 6.63
CA LEU A 20 -5.45 10.18 5.41
C LEU A 20 -4.83 8.84 4.99
N VAL A 21 -5.55 7.75 5.27
CA VAL A 21 -5.24 6.42 4.73
C VAL A 21 -5.51 6.45 3.22
N TYR A 22 -4.44 6.34 2.42
CA TYR A 22 -4.54 6.11 0.99
C TYR A 22 -4.65 4.60 0.76
N ALA A 23 -5.89 4.12 0.58
CA ALA A 23 -6.17 2.77 0.12
C ALA A 23 -5.89 2.68 -1.39
N GLN A 24 -4.95 1.81 -1.80
CA GLN A 24 -4.70 1.55 -3.22
C GLN A 24 -5.46 0.30 -3.67
N ASP A 25 -6.18 0.44 -4.77
CA ASP A 25 -6.93 -0.67 -5.35
C ASP A 25 -6.03 -1.55 -6.24
N VAL A 26 -6.08 -2.86 -6.01
CA VAL A 26 -5.35 -3.86 -6.78
C VAL A 26 -6.30 -4.93 -7.33
N PHE A 27 -5.82 -5.68 -8.31
CA PHE A 27 -6.60 -6.70 -9.02
C PHE A 27 -6.06 -8.09 -8.73
N ILE A 28 -6.97 -9.00 -8.37
CA ILE A 28 -6.65 -10.41 -8.12
C ILE A 28 -7.38 -11.27 -9.13
N THR A 29 -6.79 -12.40 -9.50
CA THR A 29 -7.48 -13.41 -10.33
C THR A 29 -8.14 -14.45 -9.43
N LYS A 30 -9.30 -15.00 -9.83
CA LYS A 30 -10.09 -15.96 -9.03
C LYS A 30 -9.28 -17.13 -8.42
N ASN A 31 -8.29 -17.64 -9.15
CA ASN A 31 -7.45 -18.78 -8.73
C ASN A 31 -5.99 -18.38 -8.44
N GLY A 32 -5.66 -17.09 -8.41
CA GLY A 32 -4.29 -16.61 -8.29
C GLY A 32 -3.89 -16.34 -6.85
N LYS A 33 -2.65 -16.68 -6.50
CA LYS A 33 -2.01 -16.29 -5.23
C LYS A 33 -1.31 -14.92 -5.32
N LYS A 34 -1.59 -14.16 -6.37
CA LYS A 34 -0.90 -12.92 -6.71
C LYS A 34 -1.89 -11.80 -6.95
N TYR A 35 -1.50 -10.60 -6.52
CA TYR A 35 -2.20 -9.37 -6.85
C TYR A 35 -1.42 -8.59 -7.92
N HIS A 36 -2.16 -7.83 -8.71
CA HIS A 36 -1.74 -7.24 -9.97
C HIS A 36 -2.27 -5.80 -10.09
N GLN A 37 -1.62 -4.99 -10.92
CA GLN A 37 -2.16 -3.69 -11.33
C GLN A 37 -3.20 -3.86 -12.45
N GLU A 38 -4.03 -2.85 -12.68
CA GLU A 38 -5.04 -2.84 -13.75
C GLU A 38 -4.44 -3.09 -15.14
N ILE A 39 -3.24 -2.54 -15.41
CA ILE A 39 -2.53 -2.60 -16.69
C ILE A 39 -1.75 -3.92 -16.90
N CYS A 40 -1.91 -4.91 -16.03
CA CYS A 40 -1.09 -6.11 -16.04
C CYS A 40 -1.49 -7.05 -17.20
N ARG A 41 -0.64 -7.20 -18.22
CA ARG A 41 -0.91 -8.05 -19.41
C ARG A 41 -1.25 -9.52 -19.09
N LEU A 42 -0.86 -10.02 -17.92
CA LEU A 42 -1.09 -11.40 -17.49
C LEU A 42 -2.54 -11.70 -17.08
N ILE A 43 -3.31 -10.65 -16.75
CA ILE A 43 -4.69 -10.78 -16.26
C ILE A 43 -5.74 -10.30 -17.27
N GLN A 44 -5.31 -9.75 -18.41
CA GLN A 44 -6.18 -9.13 -19.42
C GLN A 44 -7.25 -10.07 -19.98
N ASN A 45 -6.97 -11.39 -20.04
CA ASN A 45 -7.90 -12.42 -20.53
C ASN A 45 -8.45 -13.32 -19.40
N LYS A 46 -8.38 -12.87 -18.14
CA LYS A 46 -8.81 -13.67 -16.98
C LYS A 46 -9.93 -12.99 -16.21
N GLN A 47 -10.70 -13.77 -15.47
CA GLN A 47 -11.63 -13.22 -14.49
C GLN A 47 -10.84 -12.57 -13.34
N ILE A 48 -11.01 -11.26 -13.22
CA ILE A 48 -10.35 -10.42 -12.22
C ILE A 48 -11.38 -9.88 -11.21
N SER A 49 -10.93 -9.66 -9.99
CA SER A 49 -11.69 -9.02 -8.92
C SER A 49 -10.85 -7.89 -8.33
N LYS A 50 -11.50 -6.77 -8.05
CA LYS A 50 -10.88 -5.60 -7.42
C LYS A 50 -10.88 -5.81 -5.91
N ILE A 51 -9.75 -5.54 -5.27
CA ILE A 51 -9.56 -5.63 -3.82
C ILE A 51 -8.57 -4.55 -3.37
N ASP A 52 -8.68 -4.09 -2.14
CA ASP A 52 -7.69 -3.21 -1.53
C ASP A 52 -6.32 -3.92 -1.39
N GLU A 53 -5.23 -3.18 -1.57
CA GLU A 53 -3.86 -3.70 -1.46
C GLU A 53 -3.57 -4.27 -0.06
N GLN A 54 -4.00 -3.59 1.00
CA GLN A 54 -3.80 -4.06 2.38
C GLN A 54 -4.58 -5.36 2.58
N ALA A 55 -5.83 -5.40 2.15
CA ALA A 55 -6.64 -6.61 2.20
C ALA A 55 -6.04 -7.77 1.37
N ALA A 56 -5.34 -7.48 0.27
CA ALA A 56 -4.62 -8.49 -0.50
C ALA A 56 -3.41 -9.04 0.26
N VAL A 57 -2.64 -8.19 0.94
CA VAL A 57 -1.50 -8.57 1.78
C VAL A 57 -1.97 -9.37 3.00
N GLU A 58 -3.05 -8.95 3.65
CA GLU A 58 -3.67 -9.68 4.78
C GLU A 58 -4.14 -11.09 4.37
N LYS A 59 -4.62 -11.24 3.14
CA LYS A 59 -4.95 -12.55 2.55
C LYS A 59 -3.74 -13.39 2.17
N GLY A 60 -2.52 -12.90 2.41
CA GLY A 60 -1.27 -13.59 2.07
C GLY A 60 -0.99 -13.64 0.57
N LEU A 61 -1.59 -12.74 -0.22
CA LEU A 61 -1.32 -12.66 -1.65
C LEU A 61 0.03 -11.99 -1.89
N THR A 62 0.72 -12.45 -2.93
CA THR A 62 2.06 -11.97 -3.27
C THR A 62 2.03 -10.96 -4.41
N PRO A 63 2.90 -9.95 -4.41
CA PRO A 63 2.95 -8.96 -5.48
C PRO A 63 3.38 -9.60 -6.80
N CYS A 64 2.78 -9.18 -7.91
CA CYS A 64 3.23 -9.60 -9.22
C CYS A 64 4.60 -8.95 -9.55
N LYS A 65 5.65 -9.77 -9.70
CA LYS A 65 7.01 -9.32 -10.04
C LYS A 65 7.11 -8.38 -11.25
N LYS A 66 6.22 -8.53 -12.23
CA LYS A 66 6.19 -7.66 -13.43
C LYS A 66 5.48 -6.33 -13.16
N CYS A 67 4.39 -6.37 -12.40
CA CYS A 67 3.52 -5.21 -12.19
C CYS A 67 3.98 -4.38 -10.97
N MET A 68 4.87 -4.92 -10.13
CA MET A 68 5.35 -4.27 -8.90
C MET A 68 6.88 -4.29 -8.81
N LYS A 69 7.54 -4.14 -9.96
CA LYS A 69 9.01 -4.21 -10.09
C LYS A 69 9.73 -3.15 -9.23
N GLU A 70 9.12 -1.98 -9.06
CA GLU A 70 9.70 -0.89 -8.27
C GLU A 70 9.60 -1.11 -6.74
N ASN A 71 8.59 -1.85 -6.28
CA ASN A 71 8.47 -2.19 -4.85
C ASN A 71 9.46 -3.28 -4.41
N LEU A 72 9.94 -4.11 -5.35
CA LEU A 72 10.94 -5.14 -5.06
C LEU A 72 12.36 -4.57 -4.93
N SER A 73 12.71 -3.51 -5.67
CA SER A 73 14.05 -2.91 -5.61
C SER A 73 14.32 -2.20 -4.28
N THR A 74 13.29 -1.66 -3.64
CA THR A 74 13.40 -1.00 -2.32
C THR A 74 13.52 -2.01 -1.18
N ALA A 75 12.84 -3.16 -1.27
CA ALA A 75 12.97 -4.25 -0.29
C ALA A 75 14.36 -4.92 -0.32
N GLU A 76 15.05 -4.88 -1.46
CA GLU A 76 16.42 -5.40 -1.61
C GLU A 76 17.50 -4.44 -1.07
N LYS A 77 17.25 -3.13 -1.03
CA LYS A 77 18.19 -2.17 -0.43
C LYS A 77 18.31 -2.33 1.09
N VAL A 78 17.21 -2.58 1.80
CA VAL A 78 17.22 -2.74 3.27
C VAL A 78 18.07 -3.94 3.74
N LYS A 79 18.27 -4.97 2.91
CA LYS A 79 19.10 -6.14 3.27
C LYS A 79 20.60 -5.96 3.04
N LYS A 80 21.04 -4.92 2.32
CA LYS A 80 22.47 -4.69 2.06
C LYS A 80 23.15 -3.81 3.11
N ASP A 81 22.39 -3.06 3.90
CA ASP A 81 22.96 -2.14 4.89
C ASP A 81 23.20 -2.78 6.28
N ASN A 82 22.84 -4.06 6.47
CA ASN A 82 23.18 -4.85 7.67
C ASN A 82 24.18 -5.98 7.33
N LYS A 83 25.15 -5.66 6.48
CA LYS A 83 26.39 -6.42 6.30
C LYS A 83 27.44 -5.50 5.70
N SER A 84 27.92 -4.53 6.47
CA SER A 84 29.28 -4.03 6.31
C SER A 84 29.83 -3.46 7.61
#